data_AF-A0A3L9Y7R9-F1
#
_entry.id   AF-A0A3L9Y7R9-F1
#
_cell.length_a   1.000
_cell.length_b   1.000
_cell.length_c   1.000
_cell.angle_alpha   90.00
_cell.angle_beta   90.00
_cell.angle_gamma   90.00
#
_symmetry.space_group_name_H-M   'P 1'
#
loop_
_entity.id
_entity.type
_entity.pdbx_description
1 polymer ?
#
loop_
_entity_poly.entity_id
_entity_poly.type
_entity_poly.pdbx_seq_one_letter_code
_entity_poly.pdbx_strand_id
1 'polypeptide(L)'
;MSVAKEFWIRNMVRNRCVKVIRQELLGLRVTILSLELGRLVVEAPKKTIDKIINAVKTVLHANDFKTVQFEDEMLKERIRNILIEQLQEPPLHIKIKISELLASSLHLDYKILNKLFSTNEKTTIEKFFIKLKIE
;
A
#
# COMPACT_ATOMS: atom_id res chain seq x y z
N MET A 1 25.92 1.66 12.83
CA MET A 1 24.69 0.85 12.93
C MET A 1 23.61 1.52 12.09
N SER A 2 23.09 0.81 11.11
CA SER A 2 21.88 1.16 10.36
C SER A 2 20.65 0.52 11.00
N VAL A 3 19.47 1.03 10.67
CA VAL A 3 18.17 0.51 11.10
C VAL A 3 17.22 0.50 9.91
N ALA A 4 16.30 -0.47 9.90
CA ALA A 4 15.21 -0.49 8.94
C ALA A 4 14.08 0.45 9.39
N LYS A 5 13.55 1.26 8.48
CA LYS A 5 12.41 2.14 8.71
C LYS A 5 11.30 1.82 7.71
N GLU A 6 10.11 1.55 8.24
CA GLU A 6 8.93 1.23 7.47
C GLU A 6 7.99 2.43 7.34
N PHE A 7 7.38 2.56 6.16
CA PHE A 7 6.37 3.55 5.81
C PHE A 7 5.18 2.87 5.15
N TRP A 8 3.99 3.25 5.61
CA TRP A 8 2.73 2.89 4.99
C TRP A 8 2.23 4.05 4.15
N ILE A 9 1.82 3.78 2.92
CA ILE A 9 1.59 4.81 1.92
C ILE A 9 0.15 4.71 1.40
N ARG A 10 -0.60 5.79 1.53
CA ARG A 10 -1.96 5.95 1.00
C ARG A 10 -1.94 6.49 -0.42
N ASN A 11 -2.95 6.09 -1.20
CA ASN A 11 -3.17 6.47 -2.61
C ASN A 11 -2.17 5.87 -3.62
N MET A 12 -1.34 4.91 -3.23
CA MET A 12 -0.44 4.20 -4.14
C MET A 12 -1.18 3.03 -4.80
N VAL A 13 -1.80 3.28 -5.95
CA VAL A 13 -2.79 2.37 -6.58
C VAL A 13 -2.31 1.63 -7.82
N ARG A 14 -1.12 1.91 -8.37
CA ARG A 14 -0.64 1.28 -9.62
C ARG A 14 0.84 0.97 -9.58
N ASN A 15 1.27 -0.10 -10.26
CA ASN A 15 2.68 -0.51 -10.35
C ASN A 15 3.61 0.58 -10.91
N ARG A 16 3.07 1.52 -11.70
CA ARG A 16 3.83 2.70 -12.15
C ARG A 16 4.28 3.60 -10.98
N CYS A 17 3.46 3.70 -9.92
CA CYS A 17 3.78 4.49 -8.72
C CYS A 17 5.00 3.91 -8.01
N VAL A 18 5.07 2.57 -7.89
CA VAL A 18 6.23 1.88 -7.32
C VAL A 18 7.50 2.20 -8.11
N LYS A 19 7.44 2.17 -9.45
CA LYS A 19 8.61 2.48 -10.30
C LYS A 19 9.10 3.92 -10.11
N VAL A 20 8.20 4.90 -10.13
CA VAL A 20 8.53 6.31 -9.96
C VAL A 20 9.17 6.57 -8.59
N ILE A 21 8.55 6.09 -7.52
CA ILE A 21 9.08 6.25 -6.16
C ILE A 21 10.44 5.56 -6.00
N ARG A 22 10.62 4.38 -6.60
CA ARG A 22 11.92 3.70 -6.59
C ARG A 22 13.01 4.56 -7.23
N GLN A 23 12.73 5.14 -8.39
CA GLN A 23 13.70 5.96 -9.12
C GLN A 23 14.06 7.23 -8.34
N GLU A 24 13.08 7.95 -7.79
CA GLU A 24 13.32 9.16 -7.01
C GLU A 24 14.15 8.88 -5.75
N LEU A 25 13.79 7.84 -4.98
CA LEU A 25 14.51 7.48 -3.76
C LEU A 25 15.94 7.00 -4.03
N LEU A 26 16.16 6.23 -5.11
CA LEU A 26 17.51 5.83 -5.53
C LEU A 26 18.34 7.04 -5.95
N GLY A 27 17.74 8.02 -6.64
CA GLY A 27 18.39 9.29 -6.99
C GLY A 27 18.87 10.09 -5.75
N LEU A 28 18.15 9.96 -4.63
CA LEU A 28 18.51 10.53 -3.33
C LEU A 28 19.49 9.67 -2.51
N ARG A 29 19.99 8.56 -3.08
CA ARG A 29 20.86 7.57 -2.41
C ARG A 29 20.22 6.94 -1.18
N VAL A 30 18.90 6.79 -1.17
CA VAL A 30 18.18 6.05 -0.13
C VAL A 30 18.23 4.56 -0.46
N THR A 31 18.70 3.76 0.48
CA THR A 31 18.71 2.30 0.34
C THR A 31 17.32 1.75 0.59
N ILE A 32 16.70 1.15 -0.44
CA ILE A 32 15.38 0.53 -0.36
C ILE A 32 15.56 -0.96 -0.07
N LEU A 33 14.99 -1.44 1.04
CA LEU A 33 14.97 -2.84 1.43
C LEU A 33 13.77 -3.58 0.83
N SER A 34 12.59 -2.96 0.85
CA SER A 34 11.38 -3.47 0.19
C SER A 34 10.51 -2.30 -0.29
N LEU A 35 9.86 -2.45 -1.43
CA LEU A 35 8.90 -1.49 -1.94
C LEU A 35 7.79 -2.24 -2.70
N GLU A 36 6.60 -2.20 -2.11
CA GLU A 36 5.37 -2.83 -2.57
C GLU A 36 4.27 -1.75 -2.64
N LEU A 37 3.14 -2.05 -3.28
CA LEU A 37 2.00 -1.13 -3.27
C LEU A 37 1.60 -0.83 -1.83
N GLY A 38 1.65 0.45 -1.46
CA GLY A 38 1.28 0.94 -0.13
C GLY A 38 2.29 0.67 0.99
N ARG A 39 3.47 0.11 0.71
CA ARG A 39 4.47 -0.21 1.73
C ARG A 39 5.90 0.03 1.23
N LEU A 40 6.69 0.77 2.01
CA LEU A 40 8.09 1.04 1.74
C LEU A 40 8.92 0.75 2.99
N VAL A 41 10.00 -0.01 2.84
CA VAL A 41 11.01 -0.24 3.87
C VAL A 41 12.36 0.23 3.36
N VAL A 42 12.99 1.13 4.11
CA VAL A 42 14.31 1.70 3.78
C VAL A 42 15.32 1.38 4.87
N GLU A 43 16.58 1.27 4.49
CA GLU A 43 17.69 1.23 5.43
C GLU A 43 18.21 2.65 5.69
N ALA A 44 18.39 3.00 6.96
CA ALA A 44 18.88 4.30 7.36
C ALA A 44 19.98 4.18 8.44
N PRO A 45 21.17 4.80 8.24
CA PRO A 45 22.12 4.98 9.33
C PRO A 45 21.49 5.76 10.48
N LYS A 46 21.71 5.35 11.74
CA LYS A 46 21.14 6.03 12.92
C LYS A 46 21.44 7.54 12.95
N LYS A 47 22.61 7.96 12.48
CA LYS A 47 23.02 9.38 12.43
C LYS A 47 22.25 10.22 11.41
N THR A 48 21.64 9.61 10.41
CA THR A 48 20.99 10.31 9.27
C THR A 48 19.54 9.91 9.09
N ILE A 49 18.95 9.22 10.07
CA ILE A 49 17.60 8.65 9.96
C ILE A 49 16.55 9.74 9.71
N ASP A 50 16.61 10.86 10.40
CA ASP A 50 15.65 11.95 10.23
C ASP A 50 15.74 12.60 8.85
N LYS A 51 16.96 12.74 8.32
CA LYS A 51 17.20 13.22 6.96
C LYS A 51 16.58 12.29 5.92
N ILE A 52 16.73 10.97 6.09
CA ILE A 52 16.15 9.96 5.20
C ILE A 52 14.62 9.96 5.32
N ILE A 53 14.09 10.05 6.55
CA ILE A 53 12.63 10.14 6.78
C ILE A 53 12.05 11.36 6.07
N ASN A 54 12.69 12.52 6.18
CA ASN A 54 12.23 13.74 5.50
C ASN A 54 12.32 13.61 3.98
N ALA A 55 13.43 13.08 3.45
CA ALA A 55 13.57 12.84 2.02
C ALA A 55 12.46 11.93 1.47
N VAL A 56 12.18 10.82 2.16
CA VAL A 56 11.09 9.90 1.79
C VAL A 56 9.74 10.62 1.82
N LYS A 57 9.44 11.36 2.89
CA LYS A 57 8.18 12.11 2.98
C LYS A 57 8.03 13.15 1.87
N THR A 58 9.11 13.85 1.50
CA THR A 58 9.09 14.83 0.42
C THR A 58 8.79 14.17 -0.93
N VAL A 59 9.47 13.07 -1.25
CA VAL A 59 9.23 12.29 -2.48
C VAL A 59 7.78 11.79 -2.55
N LEU A 60 7.26 11.23 -1.45
CA LEU A 60 5.88 10.78 -1.38
C LEU A 60 4.90 11.93 -1.58
N HIS A 61 5.10 13.06 -0.88
CA HIS A 61 4.23 14.22 -0.99
C HIS A 61 4.25 14.85 -2.39
N ALA A 62 5.42 14.91 -3.04
CA ALA A 62 5.55 15.41 -4.41
C ALA A 62 4.81 14.55 -5.44
N ASN A 63 4.56 13.28 -5.11
CA ASN A 63 3.82 12.33 -5.93
C ASN A 63 2.37 12.11 -5.43
N ASP A 64 1.81 13.06 -4.66
CA ASP A 64 0.45 13.02 -4.09
C ASP A 64 0.17 11.81 -3.16
N PHE A 65 1.22 11.19 -2.64
CA PHE A 65 1.13 10.12 -1.65
C PHE A 65 1.26 10.65 -0.23
N LYS A 66 0.57 9.97 0.70
CA LYS A 66 0.61 10.32 2.12
C LYS A 66 1.08 9.14 2.95
N THR A 67 1.89 9.41 3.98
CA THR A 67 2.25 8.38 4.97
C THR A 67 1.12 8.18 5.95
N VAL A 68 0.77 6.92 6.20
CA VAL A 68 -0.24 6.49 7.16
C VAL A 68 0.43 6.07 8.46
N GLN A 69 -0.19 6.37 9.60
CA GLN A 69 0.27 5.96 10.92
C GLN A 69 -0.75 5.13 11.72
N PHE A 70 -2.00 5.06 11.26
CA PHE A 70 -3.06 4.31 11.92
C PHE A 70 -3.26 2.94 11.27
N GLU A 71 -3.35 1.89 12.09
CA GLU A 71 -3.52 0.51 11.63
C GLU A 71 -4.75 0.34 10.74
N ASP A 72 -5.85 1.01 11.07
CA ASP A 72 -7.10 0.95 10.28
C ASP A 72 -6.91 1.52 8.87
N GLU A 73 -6.17 2.62 8.74
CA GLU A 73 -5.87 3.19 7.44
C GLU A 73 -4.91 2.29 6.65
N MET A 74 -3.96 1.64 7.33
CA MET A 74 -3.04 0.67 6.70
C MET A 74 -3.79 -0.54 6.16
N LEU A 75 -4.67 -1.12 6.97
CA LEU A 75 -5.44 -2.31 6.59
C LEU A 75 -6.36 -2.01 5.40
N LYS A 76 -6.98 -0.83 5.39
CA LYS A 76 -7.79 -0.35 4.28
C LYS A 76 -7.01 -0.23 2.97
N GLU A 77 -5.80 0.34 3.00
CA GLU A 77 -4.96 0.43 1.80
C GLU A 77 -4.49 -0.95 1.33
N ARG A 78 -4.15 -1.86 2.26
CA ARG A 78 -3.84 -3.26 1.91
C ARG A 78 -5.00 -3.95 1.20
N ILE A 79 -6.22 -3.80 1.69
CA ILE A 79 -7.43 -4.34 1.02
C ILE A 79 -7.52 -3.79 -0.40
N ARG A 80 -7.37 -2.47 -0.59
CA ARG A 80 -7.41 -1.86 -1.93
C ARG A 80 -6.37 -2.45 -2.87
N ASN A 81 -5.13 -2.61 -2.41
CA ASN A 81 -4.04 -3.11 -3.25
C ASN A 81 -4.29 -4.55 -3.70
N ILE A 82 -4.71 -5.42 -2.78
CA ILE A 82 -5.06 -6.81 -3.13
C ILE A 82 -6.18 -6.82 -4.19
N LEU A 83 -7.22 -6.00 -4.03
CA LEU A 83 -8.32 -5.92 -4.99
C LEU A 83 -7.85 -5.44 -6.37
N ILE A 84 -6.95 -4.47 -6.43
CA ILE A 84 -6.40 -3.95 -7.70
C ILE A 84 -5.51 -5.00 -8.37
N GLU A 85 -4.67 -5.70 -7.61
CA GLU A 85 -3.80 -6.76 -8.12
C GLU A 85 -4.62 -7.87 -8.78
N GLN A 86 -5.78 -8.23 -8.20
CA GLN A 86 -6.70 -9.21 -8.81
C GLN A 86 -7.27 -8.77 -10.18
N LEU A 87 -7.19 -7.48 -10.53
CA LEU A 87 -7.65 -6.98 -11.82
C LEU A 87 -6.51 -6.85 -12.84
N GLN A 88 -5.25 -6.98 -12.42
CA GLN A 88 -4.09 -6.81 -13.30
C GLN A 88 -3.63 -8.11 -13.98
N GLU A 89 -4.09 -9.29 -13.55
CA GLU A 89 -3.72 -10.57 -14.15
C GLU A 89 -4.78 -11.09 -15.13
N PRO A 90 -4.51 -11.05 -16.46
CA PRO A 90 -5.31 -11.76 -17.45
C PRO A 90 -4.90 -13.24 -17.56
N PRO A 91 -5.85 -14.16 -17.81
CA PRO A 91 -7.29 -13.90 -17.88
C PRO A 91 -7.85 -13.60 -16.49
N LEU A 92 -8.87 -12.73 -16.39
CA LEU A 92 -9.63 -12.46 -15.15
C LEU A 92 -10.43 -13.70 -14.71
N HIS A 93 -9.76 -14.82 -14.47
CA HIS A 93 -10.33 -15.97 -13.79
C HIS A 93 -10.07 -15.78 -12.30
N ILE A 94 -10.91 -14.94 -11.69
CA ILE A 94 -11.02 -14.89 -10.23
C ILE A 94 -11.57 -16.25 -9.79
N LYS A 95 -10.69 -17.21 -9.55
CA LYS A 95 -11.03 -18.57 -9.12
C LYS A 95 -11.42 -18.64 -7.64
N ILE A 96 -11.08 -17.61 -6.87
CA ILE A 96 -11.25 -17.55 -5.40
C ILE A 96 -12.18 -16.39 -5.05
N LYS A 97 -13.09 -16.59 -4.08
CA LYS A 97 -13.96 -15.51 -3.60
C LYS A 97 -13.14 -14.41 -2.93
N ILE A 98 -13.50 -13.15 -3.16
CA ILE A 98 -12.81 -11.99 -2.55
C ILE A 98 -12.77 -12.07 -1.02
N SER A 99 -13.83 -12.58 -0.40
CA SER A 99 -13.88 -12.80 1.04
C SER A 99 -12.79 -13.77 1.53
N GLU A 100 -12.58 -14.88 0.81
CA GLU A 100 -11.59 -15.90 1.13
C GLU A 100 -10.17 -15.41 0.83
N LEU A 101 -9.99 -14.72 -0.29
CA LEU A 101 -8.72 -14.11 -0.67
C LEU A 101 -8.23 -13.12 0.39
N LEU A 102 -9.08 -12.17 0.77
CA LEU A 102 -8.72 -11.12 1.74
C LEU A 102 -8.49 -11.70 3.13
N ALA A 103 -9.34 -12.64 3.56
CA ALA A 103 -9.18 -13.27 4.87
C ALA A 103 -7.88 -14.07 4.97
N SER A 104 -7.50 -14.76 3.90
CA SER A 104 -6.25 -15.51 3.83
C SER A 104 -5.02 -14.60 3.75
N SER A 105 -5.09 -13.52 2.95
CA SER A 105 -3.97 -12.60 2.73
C SER A 105 -3.69 -11.69 3.93
N LEU A 106 -4.72 -11.36 4.71
CA LEU A 106 -4.63 -10.43 5.85
C LEU A 106 -4.74 -11.14 7.20
N HIS A 107 -4.96 -12.47 7.20
CA HIS A 107 -5.13 -13.29 8.40
C HIS A 107 -6.21 -12.75 9.37
N LEU A 108 -7.30 -12.21 8.82
CA LEU A 108 -8.40 -11.59 9.57
C LEU A 108 -9.76 -12.00 9.00
N ASP A 109 -10.77 -12.09 9.85
CA ASP A 109 -12.13 -12.42 9.42
C ASP A 109 -12.69 -11.36 8.46
N TYR A 110 -13.33 -11.80 7.38
CA TYR A 110 -13.88 -10.92 6.36
C TYR A 110 -14.92 -9.93 6.91
N LYS A 111 -15.70 -10.27 7.94
CA LYS A 111 -16.63 -9.32 8.58
C LYS A 111 -15.88 -8.17 9.24
N ILE A 112 -14.74 -8.44 9.86
CA ILE A 112 -13.89 -7.41 10.48
C ILE A 112 -13.32 -6.51 9.39
N LEU A 113 -12.73 -7.12 8.36
CA LEU A 113 -12.17 -6.41 7.20
C LEU A 113 -13.22 -5.52 6.54
N ASN A 114 -14.40 -6.06 6.26
CA ASN A 114 -15.49 -5.32 5.61
C ASN A 114 -16.04 -4.20 6.49
N LYS A 115 -16.16 -4.41 7.81
CA LYS A 115 -16.62 -3.36 8.73
C LYS A 115 -15.65 -2.18 8.75
N LEU A 116 -14.37 -2.45 8.97
CA LEU A 116 -13.32 -1.43 9.01
C LEU A 116 -13.23 -0.68 7.67
N PHE A 117 -13.22 -1.41 6.57
CA PHE A 117 -13.21 -0.81 5.24
C PHE A 117 -14.44 0.07 5.00
N SER A 118 -15.64 -0.41 5.36
CA SER A 118 -16.89 0.34 5.17
C SER A 118 -16.95 1.61 6.01
N THR A 119 -16.41 1.58 7.24
CA THR A 119 -16.31 2.78 8.09
C THR A 119 -15.42 3.84 7.45
N ASN A 120 -14.30 3.44 6.85
CA ASN A 120 -13.33 4.38 6.28
C ASN A 120 -13.65 4.84 4.85
N GLU A 121 -14.19 3.97 4.01
CA GLU A 121 -14.47 4.25 2.58
C GLU A 121 -15.94 4.57 2.31
N LYS A 122 -16.82 4.48 3.33
CA LYS A 122 -18.28 4.65 3.21
C LYS A 122 -18.93 3.71 2.17
N THR A 123 -18.28 2.59 1.85
CA THR A 123 -18.77 1.55 0.94
C THR A 123 -18.22 0.18 1.32
N THR A 124 -18.91 -0.90 0.96
CA THR A 124 -18.42 -2.26 1.23
C THR A 124 -17.30 -2.65 0.28
N ILE A 125 -16.51 -3.63 0.69
CA ILE A 125 -15.41 -4.19 -0.13
C ILE A 125 -15.94 -4.71 -1.47
N GLU A 126 -17.06 -5.44 -1.46
CA GLU A 126 -17.70 -5.95 -2.69
C GLU A 126 -18.13 -4.83 -3.64
N LYS A 127 -18.83 -3.81 -3.13
CA LYS A 127 -19.28 -2.68 -3.94
C LYS A 127 -18.10 -1.91 -4.53
N PHE A 128 -17.06 -1.71 -3.73
CA PHE A 128 -15.82 -1.10 -4.19
C PHE A 128 -15.14 -1.92 -5.28
N PHE A 129 -15.06 -3.24 -5.12
CA PHE A 129 -14.46 -4.13 -6.11
C PHE A 129 -15.23 -4.16 -7.43
N ILE A 130 -16.57 -4.16 -7.39
CA ILE A 130 -17.41 -4.03 -8.59
C ILE A 130 -17.12 -2.72 -9.31
N LYS A 131 -17.01 -1.61 -8.57
CA LYS A 131 -16.67 -0.31 -9.16
C LYS A 131 -15.30 -0.33 -9.84
N LEU A 132 -14.29 -0.91 -9.20
CA LEU A 132 -12.95 -1.04 -9.79
C LEU A 132 -12.91 -1.86 -11.09
N LYS A 133 -13.84 -2.81 -11.28
CA LYS A 133 -13.94 -3.59 -12.52
C LYS A 133 -14.49 -2.82 -13.72
N ILE A 134 -15.21 -1.74 -13.45
CA ILE A 134 -15.94 -0.94 -14.46
C ILE A 134 -15.13 0.30 -14.88
N GLU A 135 -14.08 0.63 -14.11
CA GLU A 135 -13.16 1.75 -14.34
C GLU A 135 -11.93 1.32 -15.16
#